data_AF-A0A6M5E3J8-F1
#
_entry.id   AF-A0A6M5E3J8-F1
#
_cell.length_a   1.000
_cell.length_b   1.000
_cell.length_c   1.000
_cell.angle_alpha   90.00
_cell.angle_beta   90.00
_cell.angle_gamma   90.00
#
_symmetry.space_group_name_H-M   'P 1'
#
loop_
_entity.id
_entity.type
_entity.pdbx_description
1 polymer ?
#
loop_
_entity_poly.entity_id
_entity_poly.type
_entity_poly.pdbx_seq_one_letter_code
_entity_poly.pdbx_strand_id
1 'polypeptide(L)'
;SIEGKTQGNITAGAFTSDSVGNIFVQGHEDEMLVQEFQHVVTVPTDPQSGQPAGQRVHKPFKFTVALNKAVPLMYNSLASGEMLPKVTLKWFRTSVEGKQEHFFSTVLTDATIVDIDCQMPHCQDP
;
A
#
# COMPACT_ATOMS: atom_id res chain seq x y z
N SER A 1 5.17 0.60 -5.13
CA SER A 1 6.42 -0.11 -4.81
C SER A 1 6.76 0.07 -3.34
N ILE A 2 7.50 -0.90 -2.77
CA ILE A 2 7.96 -0.87 -1.37
C ILE A 2 9.45 -1.23 -1.34
N GLU A 3 10.23 -0.40 -0.66
CA GLU A 3 11.64 -0.65 -0.37
C GLU A 3 11.81 -0.86 1.14
N GLY A 4 12.43 -1.98 1.52
CA GLY A 4 12.80 -2.33 2.88
C GLY A 4 14.28 -2.05 3.14
N LYS A 5 14.61 -1.67 4.37
CA LYS A 5 15.98 -1.30 4.76
C LYS A 5 16.97 -2.46 4.63
N THR A 6 16.54 -3.68 4.89
CA THR A 6 17.35 -4.90 4.88
C THR A 6 16.98 -5.82 3.72
N GLN A 7 15.71 -5.86 3.32
CA GLN A 7 15.22 -6.70 2.23
C GLN A 7 15.39 -6.08 0.83
N GLY A 8 15.75 -4.79 0.73
CA GLY A 8 15.86 -4.08 -0.55
C GLY A 8 14.49 -3.85 -1.19
N ASN A 9 14.37 -3.99 -2.51
CA ASN A 9 13.08 -3.83 -3.19
C ASN A 9 12.14 -5.02 -2.90
N ILE A 10 11.28 -4.88 -1.90
CA ILE A 10 10.32 -5.90 -1.47
C ILE A 10 9.32 -6.24 -2.56
N THR A 11 8.95 -5.26 -3.40
CA THR A 11 7.99 -5.48 -4.48
C THR A 11 8.64 -5.94 -5.78
N ALA A 12 9.94 -6.25 -5.80
CA ALA A 12 10.63 -6.72 -6.99
C ALA A 12 10.04 -8.02 -7.56
N GLY A 13 9.50 -7.94 -8.77
CA GLY A 13 8.79 -9.03 -9.42
C GLY A 13 7.45 -9.42 -8.77
N ALA A 14 6.85 -8.54 -7.96
CA ALA A 14 5.58 -8.80 -7.28
C ALA A 14 4.38 -8.85 -8.23
N PHE A 15 4.50 -8.32 -9.45
CA PHE A 15 3.44 -8.37 -10.46
C PHE A 15 3.92 -9.02 -11.76
N THR A 16 4.46 -10.22 -11.62
CA THR A 16 4.89 -11.11 -12.71
C THR A 16 3.96 -12.31 -12.84
N SER A 17 4.08 -13.08 -13.93
CA SER A 17 3.31 -14.31 -14.14
C SER A 17 3.43 -15.30 -12.98
N ASP A 18 4.62 -15.43 -12.39
CA ASP A 18 4.88 -16.35 -11.29
C ASP A 18 4.23 -15.91 -9.97
N SER A 19 3.93 -14.61 -9.86
CA SER A 19 3.41 -13.99 -8.66
C SER A 19 1.88 -13.92 -8.65
N VAL A 20 1.27 -13.55 -9.78
CA VAL A 20 -0.18 -13.29 -9.88
C VAL A 20 -0.86 -14.04 -11.02
N GLY A 21 -0.15 -14.91 -11.74
CA GLY A 21 -0.71 -15.63 -12.88
C GLY A 21 -1.06 -14.69 -14.03
N ASN A 22 -2.28 -14.81 -14.56
CA ASN A 22 -2.68 -14.16 -15.82
C ASN A 22 -3.01 -12.67 -15.70
N ILE A 23 -3.08 -12.11 -14.49
CA ILE A 23 -3.48 -10.71 -14.28
C ILE A 23 -2.31 -9.73 -14.32
N PHE A 24 -1.08 -10.21 -14.55
CA PHE A 24 0.12 -9.37 -14.57
C PHE A 24 0.06 -8.32 -15.70
N VAL A 25 0.72 -7.18 -15.49
CA VAL A 25 0.80 -6.08 -16.45
C VAL A 25 2.25 -5.72 -16.70
N GLN A 26 2.64 -5.68 -17.98
CA GLN A 26 3.98 -5.28 -18.39
C GLN A 26 4.26 -3.81 -18.04
N GLY A 27 5.48 -3.53 -17.58
CA GLY A 27 5.92 -2.20 -17.12
C GLY A 27 5.62 -1.90 -15.65
N HIS A 28 4.98 -2.83 -14.93
CA HIS A 28 4.66 -2.72 -13.49
C HIS A 28 5.15 -3.93 -12.69
N GLU A 29 6.16 -4.65 -13.19
CA GLU A 29 6.65 -5.92 -12.65
C GLU A 29 7.13 -5.80 -11.19
N ASP A 30 7.72 -4.66 -10.84
CA ASP A 30 8.28 -4.34 -9.52
C ASP A 30 7.32 -3.58 -8.60
N GLU A 31 6.03 -3.56 -8.96
CA GLU A 31 4.96 -2.93 -8.21
C GLU A 31 3.94 -3.97 -7.77
N MET A 32 3.02 -3.60 -6.88
CA MET A 32 1.86 -4.43 -6.55
C MET A 32 0.61 -3.75 -7.05
N LEU A 33 -0.36 -4.54 -7.51
CA LEU A 33 -1.68 -4.03 -7.84
C LEU A 33 -2.51 -3.85 -6.56
N VAL A 34 -2.69 -2.59 -6.16
CA VAL A 34 -3.54 -2.20 -5.03
C VAL A 34 -4.99 -2.11 -5.49
N GLN A 35 -5.90 -2.78 -4.78
CA GLN A 35 -7.33 -2.84 -5.10
C GLN A 35 -8.18 -1.90 -4.24
N GLU A 36 -7.76 -1.66 -3.00
CA GLU A 36 -8.45 -0.80 -2.05
C GLU A 36 -7.44 0.09 -1.33
N PHE A 37 -7.88 1.29 -0.95
CA PHE A 37 -7.08 2.23 -0.18
C PHE A 37 -7.92 2.95 0.88
N GLN A 38 -7.38 3.05 2.10
CA GLN A 38 -7.94 3.82 3.19
C GLN A 38 -6.82 4.50 3.98
N HIS A 39 -6.98 5.80 4.26
CA HIS A 39 -6.05 6.54 5.12
C HIS A 39 -6.77 7.72 5.77
N VAL A 40 -6.48 7.96 7.05
CA VAL A 40 -7.11 9.02 7.84
C VAL A 40 -6.03 9.82 8.55
N VAL A 41 -6.11 11.13 8.45
CA VAL A 41 -5.29 12.06 9.23
C VAL A 41 -6.23 12.99 9.99
N THR A 42 -6.12 13.01 11.31
CA THR A 42 -7.00 13.83 12.16
C THR A 42 -6.19 14.90 12.87
N VAL A 43 -6.78 16.07 13.07
CA VAL A 43 -6.25 17.11 13.95
C VAL A 43 -7.20 17.22 15.14
N PRO A 44 -6.75 16.97 16.38
CA PRO A 44 -7.60 17.13 17.56
C PRO A 44 -8.10 18.57 17.65
N THR A 45 -9.41 18.74 17.88
CA THR A 45 -10.05 20.05 18.04
C THR A 45 -10.65 20.21 19.44
N ASP A 46 -10.66 21.43 19.93
CA ASP A 46 -11.30 21.80 21.19
C ASP A 46 -12.84 21.74 21.03
N PRO A 47 -13.59 21.01 21.89
CA PRO A 47 -15.03 20.82 21.71
C PRO A 47 -15.88 22.09 21.83
N GLN A 48 -15.42 23.12 22.54
CA GLN A 48 -16.20 24.34 22.78
C GLN A 48 -15.97 25.40 21.71
N SER A 49 -14.76 25.45 21.15
CA SER A 49 -14.33 26.49 20.21
C SER A 49 -14.14 25.99 18.77
N GLY A 50 -14.02 24.69 18.55
CA GLY A 50 -13.72 24.08 17.25
C GLY A 50 -12.29 24.32 16.76
N GLN A 51 -11.44 24.98 17.55
CA GLN A 51 -10.07 25.32 17.18
C GLN A 51 -9.14 24.11 17.29
N PRO A 52 -8.08 24.02 16.46
CA PRO A 52 -7.07 22.99 16.60
C PRO A 52 -6.41 23.03 17.99
N ALA A 53 -6.51 21.94 18.75
CA ALA A 53 -6.02 21.82 20.12
C ALA A 53 -4.80 20.91 20.26
N GLY A 54 -4.34 20.27 19.17
CA GLY A 54 -3.22 19.34 19.20
C GLY A 54 -2.54 19.15 17.86
N GLN A 55 -1.46 18.36 17.87
CA GLN A 55 -0.77 17.99 16.64
C GLN A 55 -1.59 16.99 15.81
N ARG A 56 -1.40 17.01 14.49
CA ARG A 56 -1.94 15.99 13.59
C ARG A 56 -1.58 14.58 14.05
N VAL A 57 -2.54 13.67 13.93
CA VAL A 57 -2.41 12.24 14.22
C VAL A 57 -2.65 11.48 12.93
N HIS A 58 -1.61 10.78 12.47
CA HIS A 58 -1.70 9.89 11.32
C HIS A 58 -2.27 8.55 11.78
N LYS A 59 -3.39 8.13 11.20
CA LYS A 59 -3.84 6.74 11.29
C LYS A 59 -3.09 5.92 10.23
N PRO A 60 -3.06 4.58 10.37
CA PRO A 60 -2.34 3.74 9.43
C PRO A 60 -2.79 3.93 7.98
N PHE A 61 -1.82 3.84 7.07
CA PHE A 61 -2.03 3.77 5.64
C PHE A 61 -2.41 2.34 5.27
N LYS A 62 -3.67 2.11 4.92
CA LYS A 62 -4.21 0.78 4.64
C LYS A 62 -4.42 0.62 3.14
N PHE A 63 -3.94 -0.49 2.61
CA PHE A 63 -4.14 -0.86 1.21
C PHE A 63 -4.35 -2.37 1.11
N THR A 64 -5.16 -2.79 0.15
CA THR A 64 -5.48 -4.21 -0.07
C THR A 64 -4.84 -4.70 -1.37
N VAL A 65 -4.17 -5.84 -1.31
CA VAL A 65 -3.57 -6.54 -2.46
C VAL A 65 -3.94 -8.01 -2.40
N ALA A 66 -3.93 -8.68 -3.54
CA ALA A 66 -4.01 -10.14 -3.57
C ALA A 66 -2.73 -10.78 -3.01
N LEU A 67 -2.82 -12.06 -2.62
CA LEU A 67 -1.64 -12.85 -2.29
C LEU A 67 -0.69 -12.91 -3.49
N ASN A 68 0.55 -12.48 -3.28
CA ASN A 68 1.58 -12.36 -4.31
C ASN A 68 2.97 -12.58 -3.69
N LYS A 69 4.02 -12.56 -4.51
CA LYS A 69 5.42 -12.80 -4.09
C LYS A 69 5.91 -11.87 -2.97
N ALA A 70 5.40 -10.65 -2.86
CA ALA A 70 5.85 -9.69 -1.86
C ALA A 70 5.24 -9.94 -0.47
N VAL A 71 4.12 -10.65 -0.36
CA VAL A 71 3.40 -10.84 0.91
C VAL A 71 4.27 -11.49 2.00
N PRO A 72 5.00 -12.60 1.76
CA PRO A 72 5.91 -13.17 2.77
C PRO A 72 7.00 -12.19 3.23
N LEU A 73 7.51 -11.34 2.34
CA LEU A 73 8.52 -10.33 2.66
C LEU A 73 7.94 -9.19 3.52
N MET A 74 6.67 -8.83 3.28
CA MET A 74 5.95 -7.89 4.16
C MET A 74 5.72 -8.49 5.54
N TYR A 75 5.41 -9.78 5.66
CA TYR A 75 5.32 -10.44 6.97
C TYR A 75 6.65 -10.43 7.72
N ASN A 76 7.78 -10.64 7.04
CA ASN A 76 9.11 -10.47 7.66
C ASN A 76 9.33 -9.04 8.14
N SER A 77 8.91 -8.04 7.35
CA SER A 77 9.02 -6.63 7.72
C SER A 77 8.17 -6.32 8.96
N LEU A 78 6.94 -6.82 9.01
CA LEU A 78 6.03 -6.68 10.15
C LEU A 78 6.61 -7.34 11.41
N ALA A 79 7.03 -8.61 11.31
CA ALA A 79 7.48 -9.39 12.46
C ALA A 79 8.81 -8.87 13.06
N SER A 80 9.68 -8.29 12.23
CA SER A 80 10.96 -7.73 12.68
C SER A 80 10.90 -6.24 13.02
N GLY A 81 9.79 -5.56 12.72
CA GLY A 81 9.70 -4.10 12.80
C GLY A 81 10.64 -3.41 11.82
N GLU A 82 10.88 -4.01 10.65
CA GLU A 82 11.74 -3.45 9.61
C GLU A 82 11.20 -2.10 9.15
N MET A 83 12.11 -1.12 9.12
CA MET A 83 11.84 0.18 8.53
C MET A 83 11.83 0.06 7.00
N LEU A 84 10.82 0.66 6.38
CA LEU A 84 10.64 0.78 4.94
C LEU A 84 11.03 2.21 4.54
N PRO A 85 12.25 2.46 4.04
CA PRO A 85 12.72 3.82 3.75
C PRO A 85 11.80 4.56 2.76
N LYS A 86 11.18 3.80 1.85
CA LYS A 86 10.29 4.37 0.84
C LYS A 86 9.15 3.43 0.47
N VAL A 87 7.92 3.95 0.59
CA VAL A 87 6.71 3.33 0.02
C VAL A 87 6.09 4.33 -0.94
N THR A 88 5.83 3.91 -2.17
CA THR A 88 5.22 4.77 -3.20
C THR A 88 3.94 4.13 -3.72
N LEU A 89 2.82 4.80 -3.49
CA LEU A 89 1.53 4.50 -4.10
C LEU A 89 1.29 5.44 -5.28
N LYS A 90 1.12 4.88 -6.47
CA LYS A 90 0.80 5.61 -7.70
C LYS A 90 -0.66 5.43 -8.03
N TRP A 91 -1.33 6.54 -8.29
CA TRP A 91 -2.74 6.57 -8.64
C TRP A 91 -2.89 6.75 -10.14
N PHE A 92 -3.61 5.82 -10.75
CA PHE A 92 -3.87 5.83 -12.18
C PHE A 92 -5.34 6.15 -12.46
N ARG A 93 -5.58 6.78 -13.60
CA ARG A 93 -6.92 6.98 -14.15
C ARG A 93 -6.85 6.89 -15.67
N THR A 94 -8.00 6.67 -16.30
CA THR A 94 -8.11 6.76 -17.76
C THR A 94 -8.14 8.24 -18.17
N SER A 95 -7.21 8.64 -19.03
CA SER A 95 -7.16 9.99 -19.60
C SER A 95 -8.26 10.20 -20.64
N VAL A 96 -8.43 11.44 -21.09
CA VAL A 96 -9.37 11.79 -22.17
C VAL A 96 -9.03 11.05 -23.48
N GLU A 97 -7.77 10.69 -23.69
CA GLU A 97 -7.29 9.93 -24.85
C GLU A 97 -7.51 8.40 -24.71
N GLY A 98 -8.12 7.94 -23.61
CA GLY A 98 -8.35 6.52 -23.35
C GLY A 98 -7.11 5.75 -22.86
N LYS A 99 -6.03 6.44 -22.49
CA LYS A 99 -4.79 5.83 -21.97
C LYS A 99 -4.77 5.83 -20.45
N GLN A 100 -4.14 4.84 -19.83
CA GLN A 100 -3.85 4.90 -18.40
C GLN A 100 -2.78 5.97 -18.15
N GLU A 101 -3.10 6.94 -17.30
CA GLU A 101 -2.16 7.99 -16.89
C GLU A 101 -1.99 7.97 -15.36
N HIS A 102 -0.74 8.09 -14.93
CA HIS A 102 -0.43 8.36 -13.53
C HIS A 102 -0.70 9.83 -13.23
N PHE A 103 -1.63 10.12 -12.33
CA PHE A 103 -2.06 11.50 -12.05
C PHE A 103 -1.74 11.97 -10.62
N PHE A 104 -1.49 11.05 -9.68
CA PHE A 104 -1.21 11.39 -8.29
C PHE A 104 -0.30 10.35 -7.63
N SER A 105 0.57 10.78 -6.72
CA SER A 105 1.48 9.90 -5.97
C SER A 105 1.41 10.22 -4.49
N THR A 106 1.27 9.17 -3.67
CA THR A 106 1.47 9.26 -2.23
C THR A 106 2.77 8.54 -1.87
N VAL A 107 3.71 9.25 -1.24
CA VAL A 107 5.00 8.70 -0.82
C VAL A 107 5.10 8.73 0.69
N LEU A 108 5.42 7.59 1.28
CA LEU A 108 5.75 7.46 2.70
C LEU A 108 7.27 7.26 2.81
N THR A 109 7.84 7.85 3.85
CA THR A 109 9.27 7.79 4.18
C THR A 109 9.42 7.16 5.57
N ASP A 110 10.39 6.25 5.72
CA ASP A 110 10.70 5.57 6.99
C ASP A 110 9.46 4.97 7.67
N ALA A 111 8.62 4.31 6.87
CA ALA A 111 7.39 3.69 7.34
C ALA A 111 7.68 2.34 8.03
N THR A 112 6.75 1.88 8.87
CA THR A 112 6.77 0.53 9.46
C THR A 112 5.40 -0.11 9.27
N ILE A 113 5.37 -1.41 8.99
CA ILE A 113 4.11 -2.15 8.91
C ILE A 113 3.58 -2.37 10.33
N VAL A 114 2.32 -2.01 10.58
CA VAL A 114 1.70 -2.10 11.90
C VAL A 114 0.82 -3.34 12.07
N ASP A 115 0.25 -3.83 10.96
CA ASP A 115 -0.69 -4.95 10.94
C ASP A 115 -0.83 -5.49 9.50
N ILE A 116 -1.12 -6.78 9.35
CA ILE A 116 -1.48 -7.42 8.07
C ILE A 116 -2.67 -8.35 8.34
N ASP A 117 -3.82 -7.98 7.77
CA ASP A 117 -5.04 -8.77 7.82
C ASP A 117 -5.18 -9.58 6.53
N CYS A 118 -4.98 -10.91 6.62
CA CYS A 118 -5.07 -11.83 5.49
C CYS A 118 -6.34 -12.66 5.60
N GLN A 119 -7.28 -12.43 4.69
CA GLN A 119 -8.56 -13.10 4.67
C GLN A 119 -8.82 -13.74 3.31
N MET A 120 -9.53 -14.88 3.34
CA MET A 120 -10.09 -15.51 2.15
C MET A 120 -11.59 -15.64 2.38
N PRO A 121 -12.43 -15.02 1.53
CA PRO A 121 -13.88 -15.12 1.68
C PRO A 121 -14.34 -16.56 1.53
N HIS A 122 -15.49 -16.86 2.12
CA HIS A 122 -16.06 -18.20 2.07
C HIS A 122 -16.43 -18.58 0.63
N CYS A 123 -15.96 -19.72 0.14
CA CYS A 123 -16.08 -20.10 -1.28
C CYS A 123 -17.52 -20.40 -1.76
N GLN A 124 -18.52 -20.34 -0.87
CA GLN A 124 -19.93 -20.55 -1.19
C GLN A 124 -20.81 -19.35 -0.82
N ASP A 125 -20.22 -18.32 -0.22
CA ASP A 125 -20.98 -17.10 0.09
C ASP A 125 -21.08 -16.27 -1.21
N PRO A 126 -22.29 -15.97 -1.70
CA PRO A 126 -22.51 -15.31 -2.98
C PRO A 126 -22.08 -13.84 -3.03
#